data_AF-A0A3M8H7P6-F1
#
_entry.id   AF-A0A3M8H7P6-F1
#
_cell.length_a   1.000
_cell.length_b   1.000
_cell.length_c   1.000
_cell.angle_alpha   90.00
_cell.angle_beta   90.00
_cell.angle_gamma   90.00
#
_symmetry.space_group_name_H-M   'P 1'
#
loop_
_entity.id
_entity.type
_entity.pdbx_description
1 polymer ?
#
loop_
_entity_poly.entity_id
_entity_poly.type
_entity_poly.pdbx_seq_one_letter_code
_entity_poly.pdbx_strand_id
1 'polypeptide(L)' 'MGKDLLKELEKKRQMMIKSGIEYGLQNPKTIQLSKELDRLMNQYEDEDFKSNDDYYYV' A
#
# COMPACT_ATOMS: atom_id res chain seq x y z
N MET A 1 1.37 12.15 -10.41
CA MET A 1 0.95 11.86 -9.02
C MET A 1 1.38 10.46 -8.56
N GLY A 2 1.33 9.41 -9.39
CA GLY A 2 1.70 8.04 -8.96
C GLY A 2 3.11 7.78 -8.40
N LYS A 3 4.12 8.62 -8.71
CA LYS A 3 5.50 8.42 -8.19
C LYS A 3 5.63 8.67 -6.67
N ASP A 4 4.80 9.53 -6.10
CA ASP A 4 4.89 9.85 -4.67
C ASP A 4 4.09 8.84 -3.83
N LEU A 5 2.95 8.38 -4.33
CA LEU A 5 2.17 7.29 -3.73
C LEU A 5 2.98 5.98 -3.70
N LEU A 6 3.68 5.64 -4.79
CA LEU A 6 4.53 4.45 -4.85
C LEU A 6 5.68 4.49 -3.83
N LYS A 7 6.29 5.67 -3.61
CA LYS A 7 7.33 5.85 -2.59
C LYS A 7 6.77 5.67 -1.18
N GLU A 8 5.58 6.18 -0.92
CA GLU A 8 4.93 6.03 0.38
C GLU A 8 4.57 4.57 0.67
N LEU A 9 4.05 3.87 -0.34
CA LEU A 9 3.73 2.45 -0.29
C LEU A 9 4.99 1.61 0.03
N GLU A 10 6.10 1.83 -0.69
CA GLU A 10 7.34 1.08 -0.42
C GLU A 10 7.92 1.39 0.96
N LYS A 11 7.88 2.66 1.39
CA LYS A 11 8.28 3.04 2.75
C LYS A 11 7.43 2.32 3.80
N LYS A 12 6.12 2.25 3.60
CA LYS A 12 5.19 1.57 4.52
C LYS A 12 5.43 0.08 4.58
N ARG A 13 5.68 -0.54 3.42
CA ARG A 13 6.05 -1.95 3.29
C ARG A 13 7.32 -2.27 4.09
N GLN A 14 8.37 -1.46 3.97
CA GLN A 14 9.59 -1.63 4.74
C GLN A 14 9.36 -1.54 6.26
N MET A 15 8.52 -0.59 6.71
CA MET A 15 8.16 -0.46 8.13
C MET A 15 7.41 -1.69 8.63
N MET A 16 6.45 -2.22 7.86
CA MET A 16 5.70 -3.43 8.21
C MET A 16 6.63 -4.63 8.35
N ILE A 17 7.53 -4.84 7.39
CA ILE A 17 8.51 -5.94 7.40
C ILE A 17 9.40 -5.84 8.64
N LYS A 18 9.96 -4.65 8.89
CA LYS A 18 10.81 -4.41 10.07
C LYS A 18 10.05 -4.70 11.37
N SER A 19 8.80 -4.23 11.48
CA SER A 19 7.95 -4.51 12.64
C SER A 19 7.62 -6.00 12.79
N GLY A 20 7.41 -6.71 11.70
CA GLY A 20 7.16 -8.16 11.70
C GLY A 20 8.38 -8.96 12.17
N ILE A 21 9.59 -8.52 11.81
CA ILE A 21 10.85 -9.11 12.28
C ILE A 21 11.08 -8.78 13.76
N GLU A 22 10.87 -7.54 14.19
CA GLU A 22 11.17 -7.09 15.56
C GLU A 22 10.14 -7.56 16.59
N TYR A 23 8.85 -7.56 16.24
CA TYR A 23 7.76 -7.75 17.20
C TYR A 23 6.82 -8.92 16.85
N GLY A 24 7.00 -9.54 15.68
CA GLY A 24 6.10 -10.56 15.16
C GLY A 24 4.92 -10.00 14.36
N LEU A 25 4.31 -10.85 13.54
CA LEU A 25 3.19 -10.49 12.65
C LEU A 25 1.88 -10.23 13.39
N GLN A 26 1.68 -10.86 14.55
CA GLN A 26 0.50 -10.66 15.39
C GLN A 26 0.60 -9.43 16.29
N ASN A 27 1.75 -8.72 16.29
CA ASN A 27 1.88 -7.51 17.09
C ASN A 27 0.90 -6.44 16.59
N PRO A 28 0.18 -5.72 17.48
CA PRO A 28 -0.73 -4.66 17.09
C PRO A 28 -0.12 -3.62 16.15
N LYS A 29 1.17 -3.30 16.34
CA LYS A 29 1.93 -2.38 15.48
C LYS A 29 2.08 -2.92 14.06
N THR A 30 2.44 -4.20 13.92
CA THR A 30 2.59 -4.86 12.61
C THR A 30 1.25 -4.98 11.89
N ILE A 31 0.17 -5.29 12.63
CA ILE A 31 -1.19 -5.35 12.08
C ILE A 31 -1.65 -3.97 11.61
N GLN A 32 -1.38 -2.91 12.38
CA GLN A 32 -1.71 -1.55 11.96
C GLN A 32 -0.96 -1.16 10.68
N LEU A 33 0.35 -1.46 10.61
CA LEU A 33 1.15 -1.21 9.41
C LEU A 33 0.64 -1.98 8.20
N SER A 34 0.18 -3.22 8.38
CA SER A 34 -0.44 -4.02 7.32
C SER A 34 -1.74 -3.39 6.81
N LYS A 35 -2.62 -2.91 7.70
CA LYS A 35 -3.87 -2.22 7.30
C LYS A 35 -3.60 -0.90 6.57
N GLU A 36 -2.58 -0.17 6.98
CA GLU A 36 -2.20 1.09 6.33
C GLU A 36 -1.56 0.84 4.96
N LEU A 37 -0.74 -0.20 4.83
CA LEU A 37 -0.21 -0.63 3.53
C LEU A 37 -1.32 -1.07 2.58
N ASP A 38 -2.29 -1.85 3.06
CA ASP A 38 -3.45 -2.30 2.28
C ASP A 38 -4.27 -1.14 1.73
N ARG A 39 -4.56 -0.12 2.56
CA ARG A 39 -5.24 1.10 2.10
C ARG A 39 -4.47 1.84 1.01
N LEU A 40 -3.15 1.94 1.13
CA LEU A 40 -2.30 2.58 0.11
C LEU A 40 -2.29 1.79 -1.20
N MET A 41 -2.30 0.45 -1.14
CA MET A 41 -2.41 -0.40 -2.33
C MET A 41 -3.76 -0.18 -3.03
N ASN A 42 -4.86 -0.21 -2.29
CA ASN A 42 -6.20 0.02 -2.86
C ASN A 42 -6.31 1.42 -3.49
N GLN A 43 -5.76 2.46 -2.84
CA GLN A 43 -5.72 3.81 -3.41
C GLN A 43 -4.90 3.90 -4.70
N TYR A 44 -3.76 3.20 -4.74
CA TYR A 44 -2.92 3.15 -5.94
C TYR A 44 -3.64 2.45 -7.09
N GLU A 45 -4.30 1.31 -6.81
CA GLU A 45 -5.11 0.59 -7.78
C GLU A 45 -6.26 1.47 -8.29
N ASP A 46 -7.02 2.14 -7.41
CA ASP A 46 -8.11 3.04 -7.80
C ASP A 46 -7.62 4.21 -8.69
N GLU A 47 -6.45 4.78 -8.40
CA GLU A 47 -5.84 5.83 -9.24
C GLU A 47 -5.36 5.30 -10.59
N ASP A 48 -4.85 4.07 -10.64
CA ASP A 48 -4.42 3.40 -11.86
C ASP A 48 -5.62 3.01 -12.74
N PHE A 49 -6.71 2.52 -12.15
CA PHE A 49 -7.96 2.22 -12.85
C PHE A 49 -8.63 3.48 -13.41
N LYS A 50 -8.66 4.59 -12.66
CA LYS A 50 -9.19 5.88 -13.16
C LYS A 50 -8.36 6.49 -14.28
N SER A 51 -7.08 6.14 -14.37
CA SER A 51 -6.19 6.59 -15.46
C SER A 51 -6.30 5.71 -16.71
N ASN A 52 -6.89 4.51 -16.60
CA ASN A 52 -7.10 3.56 -17.70
C ASN A 52 -8.54 3.58 -18.27
N ASP A 53 -9.48 4.30 -17.66
CA ASP A 53 -10.89 4.38 -18.12
C ASP A 53 -11.06 5.10 -19.48
N ASP A 54 -10.04 5.81 -19.97
CA ASP A 54 -10.02 6.36 -21.34
C ASP A 54 -9.78 5.30 -22.43
N TYR A 55 -9.48 4.04 -22.07
CA TYR A 55 -9.28 2.95 -23.02
C TYR A 55 -9.81 1.62 -22.44
N TYR A 56 -11.12 1.37 -22.50
CA TYR A 56 -11.72 0.21 -23.20
C TYR A 56 -13.25 0.19 -23.03
N TYR A 57 -13.97 0.05 -24.15
CA TYR A 57 -15.41 -0.21 -24.25
C TYR A 57 -15.71 -1.73 -24.17
N VAL A 58 -16.93 -2.02 -23.68
CA VAL A 58 -17.77 -3.25 -23.72
C VAL A 58 -17.89 -4.02 -22.40
#